data_AF-A0A3D1U4P6-F1
#
_entry.id   AF-A0A3D1U4P6-F1
#
_cell.length_a   1.000
_cell.length_b   1.000
_cell.length_c   1.000
_cell.angle_alpha   90.00
_cell.angle_beta   90.00
_cell.angle_gamma   90.00
#
_symmetry.space_group_name_H-M   'P 1'
#
loop_
_entity.id
_entity.type
_entity.pdbx_description
1 polymer ?
#
loop_
_entity_poly.entity_id
_entity_poly.type
_entity_poly.pdbx_seq_one_letter_code
_entity_poly.pdbx_strand_id
1 'polypeptide(L)' 'REQRDLVGNMDERDAFELAEHIGAGLLIPIHYDAFPYNLGYPDHLMEIARVMRGKVSILVPDRTRPFIYGVGHGT' A
#
# COMPACT_ATOMS: atom_id res chain seq x y z
N ARG A 1 -18.90 -4.02 -1.74
CA ARG A 1 -18.48 -3.19 -0.58
C ARG A 1 -18.46 -1.70 -0.94
N GLU A 2 -18.12 -1.35 -2.19
CA GLU A 2 -18.10 0.02 -2.75
C GLU A 2 -19.47 0.72 -2.87
N GLN A 3 -20.58 -0.01 -2.91
CA GLN A 3 -21.93 0.57 -3.02
C GLN A 3 -22.45 1.27 -1.75
N ARG A 4 -21.70 1.28 -0.65
CA ARG A 4 -22.19 1.75 0.66
C ARG A 4 -21.52 3.02 1.18
N ASP A 5 -20.68 3.66 0.38
CA ASP A 5 -20.00 4.91 0.74
C ASP A 5 -19.27 4.84 2.10
N LEU A 6 -18.88 3.62 2.48
CA LEU A 6 -18.01 3.37 3.61
C LEU A 6 -16.61 3.67 3.12
N VAL A 7 -16.20 4.93 3.22
CA VAL A 7 -14.79 5.31 3.32
C VAL A 7 -14.26 4.71 4.64
N GLY A 8 -14.20 3.38 4.69
CA GLY A 8 -13.63 2.58 5.74
C GLY A 8 -12.22 2.20 5.29
N ASN A 9 -11.26 2.29 6.21
CA ASN A 9 -9.86 2.03 5.94
C ASN A 9 -9.70 0.75 5.11
N MET A 10 -9.08 0.90 3.94
CA MET A 10 -8.67 -0.21 3.08
C MET A 10 -7.64 -1.03 3.86
N ASP A 11 -7.92 -2.32 4.05
CA ASP A 11 -6.97 -3.22 4.72
C ASP A 11 -5.81 -3.60 3.77
N GLU A 12 -4.80 -4.28 4.30
CA GLU A 12 -3.59 -4.60 3.53
C GLU A 12 -3.88 -5.48 2.31
N ARG A 13 -4.88 -6.35 2.39
CA ARG A 13 -5.26 -7.24 1.29
C ARG A 13 -6.00 -6.46 0.22
N ASP A 14 -7.01 -5.68 0.60
CA ASP A 14 -7.79 -4.87 -0.32
C ASP A 14 -6.87 -3.90 -1.09
N ALA A 15 -5.87 -3.30 -0.41
CA ALA A 15 -4.89 -2.42 -1.03
C ALA A 15 -3.98 -3.13 -2.03
N PHE A 16 -3.49 -4.33 -1.67
CA PHE A 16 -2.64 -5.12 -2.55
C PHE A 16 -3.39 -5.59 -3.80
N GLU A 17 -4.61 -6.12 -3.62
CA GLU A 17 -5.44 -6.61 -4.71
C GLU A 17 -5.83 -5.48 -5.67
N LEU A 18 -6.16 -4.29 -5.15
CA LEU A 18 -6.40 -3.11 -5.97
C LEU A 18 -5.14 -2.72 -6.77
N ALA A 19 -3.98 -2.66 -6.12
CA ALA A 19 -2.73 -2.27 -6.77
C ALA A 19 -2.34 -3.22 -7.91
N GLU A 20 -2.49 -4.54 -7.71
CA GLU A 20 -2.31 -5.54 -8.77
C GLU A 20 -3.35 -5.37 -9.89
N HIS A 21 -4.62 -5.17 -9.52
CA HIS A 21 -5.72 -5.05 -10.49
C HIS A 21 -5.54 -3.87 -11.44
N ILE A 22 -5.12 -2.71 -10.92
CA ILE A 22 -4.88 -1.52 -11.74
C ILE A 22 -3.51 -1.52 -12.43
N GLY A 23 -2.68 -2.55 -12.20
CA GLY A 23 -1.32 -2.63 -12.75
C GLY A 23 -0.39 -1.55 -12.21
N ALA A 24 -0.54 -1.17 -10.93
CA ALA A 24 0.32 -0.17 -10.30
C ALA A 24 1.78 -0.64 -10.29
N GLY A 25 2.71 0.27 -10.60
CA GLY A 25 4.14 -0.01 -10.48
C GLY A 25 4.64 0.01 -9.02
N LEU A 26 3.95 0.78 -8.15
CA LEU A 26 4.37 1.02 -6.77
C LEU A 26 3.15 1.18 -5.85
N LEU A 27 3.15 0.45 -4.74
CA LEU A 27 2.21 0.60 -3.62
C LEU A 27 2.96 1.19 -2.42
N ILE A 28 2.46 2.32 -1.89
CA ILE A 28 3.02 2.99 -0.72
C ILE A 28 1.99 2.91 0.43
N PRO A 29 2.11 1.93 1.34
CA PRO A 29 1.33 1.90 2.58
C PRO A 29 1.52 3.18 3.41
N ILE A 30 0.41 3.86 3.76
CA ILE A 30 0.40 5.04 4.65
C ILE A 30 -0.69 4.91 5.73
N HIS A 31 -0.62 5.76 6.76
CA HIS A 31 -1.61 5.86 7.86
C HIS A 31 -1.70 4.68 8.85
N TYR A 32 -0.75 3.73 8.80
CA TYR A 32 -0.65 2.59 9.72
C TYR A 32 -0.54 2.96 11.20
N ASP A 33 -0.08 4.17 11.49
CA ASP A 33 0.24 4.58 12.86
C ASP A 33 -0.44 5.90 13.28
N ALA A 34 -1.38 6.39 12.45
CA ALA A 34 -1.99 7.70 12.64
C ALA A 34 -3.14 7.68 13.66
N PHE A 35 -3.76 6.52 13.87
CA PHE A 35 -4.89 6.37 14.77
C PHE A 35 -4.77 5.11 15.63
N PRO A 36 -5.01 5.17 16.95
CA PRO A 36 -4.91 4.02 17.86
C PRO A 36 -5.77 2.81 17.47
N TYR A 37 -6.83 3.04 16.68
CA TYR A 37 -7.79 2.03 16.23
C TYR A 37 -7.63 1.66 14.74
N ASN A 38 -6.62 2.20 14.06
CA ASN A 38 -6.32 1.90 12.65
C ASN A 38 -4.85 1.48 12.50
N LEU A 39 -4.43 0.59 13.38
CA LEU A 39 -3.14 -0.07 13.30
C LEU A 39 -3.25 -1.15 12.24
N GLY A 40 -2.85 -0.83 11.01
CA GLY A 40 -2.44 -1.91 10.12
C GLY A 40 -0.99 -2.30 10.44
N TYR A 41 -0.51 -3.37 9.84
CA TYR A 41 0.87 -3.80 10.00
C TYR A 41 1.53 -3.85 8.62
N PRO A 42 2.50 -2.99 8.30
CA PRO A 42 3.22 -3.03 7.03
C PRO A 42 3.79 -4.43 6.73
N ASP A 43 4.17 -5.17 7.77
CA ASP A 43 4.64 -6.55 7.67
C ASP A 43 3.60 -7.50 7.07
N HIS A 44 2.30 -7.29 7.33
CA HIS A 44 1.24 -8.11 6.74
C HIS A 44 1.11 -7.86 5.24
N LEU A 45 1.24 -6.61 4.79
CA LEU A 45 1.24 -6.27 3.37
C LEU A 45 2.43 -6.94 2.65
N MET A 46 3.61 -6.93 3.28
CA MET A 46 4.80 -7.60 2.76
C MET A 46 4.59 -9.12 2.67
N GLU A 47 3.97 -9.73 3.67
CA GLU A 47 3.66 -11.16 3.65
C GLU A 47 2.62 -11.52 2.57
N ILE A 48 1.59 -10.70 2.39
CA ILE A 48 0.59 -10.89 1.32
C ILE A 48 1.27 -10.86 -0.05
N ALA A 49 2.11 -9.85 -0.31
CA ALA A 49 2.83 -9.73 -1.56
C ALA A 49 3.74 -10.93 -1.83
N ARG A 50 4.41 -11.43 -0.79
CA ARG A 50 5.25 -12.64 -0.85
C ARG A 50 4.42 -13.87 -1.21
N VAL A 51 3.32 -14.11 -0.52
CA VAL A 51 2.45 -15.29 -0.73
C VAL A 51 1.77 -15.25 -2.10
N MET A 52 1.29 -14.08 -2.52
CA MET A 52 0.60 -13.89 -3.80
C MET A 52 1.52 -13.82 -5.01
N ARG A 53 2.85 -13.74 -4.80
CA ARG A 53 3.85 -13.51 -5.85
C ARG A 53 3.51 -12.27 -6.70
N GLY A 54 3.20 -11.18 -6.01
CA GLY A 54 2.84 -9.90 -6.61
C GLY A 54 3.90 -9.35 -7.53
N LYS A 55 3.47 -8.53 -8.49
CA LYS A 55 4.34 -7.80 -9.41
C LYS A 55 4.49 -6.34 -9.00
N VAL A 56 3.58 -5.82 -8.18
CA VAL A 56 3.65 -4.48 -7.61
C VAL A 56 4.83 -4.36 -6.65
N SER A 57 5.62 -3.29 -6.80
CA SER A 57 6.67 -2.95 -5.84
C SER A 57 6.04 -2.33 -4.60
N ILE A 58 6.58 -2.61 -3.41
CA ILE A 58 6.09 -2.00 -2.15
C ILE A 58 7.20 -1.13 -1.56
N LEU A 59 6.86 0.11 -1.20
CA LEU A 59 7.73 1.01 -0.45
C LEU A 59 7.06 1.38 0.88
N VAL A 60 7.64 0.92 1.98
CA VAL A 60 7.23 1.33 3.33
C VAL A 60 8.13 2.52 3.74
N PRO A 61 7.60 3.75 3.82
CA PRO A 61 8.39 4.90 4.22
C PRO A 61 8.68 4.88 5.72
N ASP A 62 9.90 5.30 6.09
CA ASP A 62 10.21 5.62 7.48
C ASP A 62 9.52 6.94 7.88
N ARG A 63 8.99 7.01 9.11
CA ARG A 63 8.26 8.17 9.62
C ARG A 63 9.04 9.48 9.60
N THR A 64 10.36 9.42 9.71
CA THR A 64 11.22 10.59 9.89
C THR A 64 12.01 10.95 8.63
N ARG A 65 11.97 10.10 7.61
CA ARG A 65 12.80 10.25 6.42
C ARG A 65 11.92 10.57 5.21
N PRO A 66 11.94 11.82 4.72
CA PRO A 66 11.24 12.14 3.49
C PRO A 66 11.86 11.38 2.32
N PHE A 67 11.03 11.02 1.35
CA PHE A 67 11.44 10.44 0.08
C PHE A 67 10.73 11.18 -1.06
N ILE A 68 11.35 11.18 -2.23
CA ILE A 68 10.76 11.72 -3.46
C ILE A 68 10.59 10.55 -4.42
N TYR A 69 9.39 10.39 -4.95
CA TYR A 69 9.13 9.47 -6.04
C TYR A 69 8.88 10.27 -7.32
N GLY A 70 9.61 9.93 -8.37
CA GLY A 70 9.45 10.51 -9.69
C GLY A 70 9.80 9.46 -10.75
N VAL A 71 9.12 9.52 -11.88
CA VAL A 71 9.48 8.71 -13.04
C VAL A 71 10.64 9.42 -13.73
N GLY A 72 11.83 8.84 -13.65
CA GLY A 72 12.94 9.27 -14.49
C GLY A 72 12.58 8.98 -15.94
N HIS A 73 12.28 10.02 -16.73
CA HIS A 73 12.28 9.87 -18.17
C HIS A 73 13.74 9.64 -18.59
N GLY A 74 14.10 8.37 -18.81
CA GLY A 74 15.35 8.03 -19.47
C GLY A 74 15.34 8.70 -20.85
N THR A 75 16.29 9.62 -21.06
CA THR A 75 16.62 10.17 -22.38
C THR A 75 17.12 9.09 -23.31
#